data_AF-A0A418IBM7-F1
#
_entry.id   AF-A0A418IBM7-F1
#
_cell.length_a   1.000
_cell.length_b   1.000
_cell.length_c   1.000
_cell.angle_alpha   90.00
_cell.angle_beta   90.00
_cell.angle_gamma   90.00
#
_symmetry.space_group_name_H-M   'P 1'
#
loop_
_entity.id
_entity.type
_entity.pdbx_description
1 polymer ?
#
loop_
_entity_poly.entity_id
_entity_poly.type
_entity_poly.pdbx_seq_one_letter_code
_entity_poly.pdbx_strand_id
1 'polypeptide(L)' 'MKILNELREKSNLSISKLAINLNNGYGTDIRNCQIWDWENGYRTISEKDAAMLADYFNVSGETFIS' A
#
# COMPACT_ATOMS: atom_id res chain seq x y z
N MET A 1 -0.23 9.51 -3.02
CA MET A 1 0.90 9.53 -2.07
C MET A 1 2.13 8.90 -2.71
N LYS A 2 3.15 9.73 -2.99
CA LYS A 2 4.31 9.35 -3.80
C LYS A 2 5.11 8.17 -3.22
N ILE A 3 5.17 8.04 -1.89
CA ILE A 3 5.97 7.01 -1.21
C ILE A 3 5.47 5.57 -1.43
N LEU A 4 4.16 5.34 -1.51
CA LEU A 4 3.62 4.00 -1.79
C LEU A 4 4.03 3.53 -3.20
N ASN A 5 3.94 4.43 -4.18
CA ASN A 5 4.37 4.15 -5.54
C ASN A 5 5.89 3.84 -5.57
N GLU A 6 6.71 4.67 -4.92
CA GLU A 6 8.16 4.45 -4.87
C GLU A 6 8.56 3.12 -4.23
N LEU A 7 7.91 2.74 -3.12
CA LEU A 7 8.16 1.46 -2.45
C LEU A 7 7.74 0.28 -3.34
N ARG A 8 6.54 0.37 -3.96
CA ARG A 8 6.04 -0.66 -4.87
C ARG A 8 6.96 -0.88 -6.08
N GLU A 9 7.38 0.20 -6.74
CA GLU A 9 8.28 0.15 -7.89
C GLU A 9 9.67 -0.35 -7.51
N LYS A 10 10.24 0.07 -6.36
CA LYS A 10 11.52 -0.45 -5.84
C LYS A 10 11.47 -1.96 -5.57
N SER A 11 10.32 -2.48 -5.20
CA SER A 11 10.08 -3.91 -5.00
C SER A 11 9.73 -4.67 -6.29
N ASN A 12 9.75 -4.02 -7.47
CA ASN A 12 9.33 -4.59 -8.76
C ASN A 12 7.92 -5.20 -8.74
N LEU A 13 7.00 -4.58 -8.01
CA LEU A 13 5.63 -5.05 -7.89
C LEU A 13 4.72 -4.29 -8.86
N SER A 14 3.89 -4.99 -9.63
CA SER A 14 2.73 -4.36 -10.24
C SER A 14 1.67 -4.05 -9.16
N ILE A 15 0.75 -3.13 -9.45
CA ILE A 15 -0.40 -2.85 -8.56
C ILE A 15 -1.17 -4.14 -8.23
N SER A 16 -1.45 -4.97 -9.24
CA SER A 16 -2.13 -6.25 -9.06
C SER A 16 -1.36 -7.20 -8.14
N LYS A 17 -0.03 -7.24 -8.27
CA LYS A 17 0.80 -8.12 -7.44
C LYS A 17 0.81 -7.64 -5.99
N LEU A 18 0.89 -6.34 -5.75
CA LEU A 18 0.77 -5.77 -4.40
C LEU A 18 -0.59 -6.10 -3.78
N ALA A 19 -1.69 -5.90 -4.51
CA ALA A 19 -3.03 -6.24 -4.02
C ALA A 19 -3.14 -7.72 -3.61
N ILE A 20 -2.70 -8.64 -4.48
CA ILE A 20 -2.69 -10.09 -4.19
C ILE A 20 -1.87 -10.41 -2.93
N ASN A 21 -0.67 -9.82 -2.82
CA ASN A 21 0.21 -10.08 -1.68
C ASN A 21 -0.42 -9.57 -0.37
N LEU A 22 -1.01 -8.38 -0.37
CA LEU A 22 -1.67 -7.80 0.80
C LEU A 22 -2.90 -8.62 1.21
N ASN A 23 -3.74 -9.02 0.24
CA ASN A 23 -4.94 -9.80 0.51
C ASN A 23 -4.59 -11.18 1.08
N ASN A 24 -3.59 -11.85 0.52
CA ASN A 24 -3.14 -13.17 1.00
C ASN A 24 -2.41 -13.09 2.35
N GLY A 25 -1.60 -12.04 2.57
CA GLY A 25 -0.78 -11.91 3.78
C GLY A 25 -1.55 -11.41 5.00
N TYR A 26 -2.54 -10.55 4.79
CA TYR A 26 -3.23 -9.82 5.87
C TYR A 26 -4.74 -10.09 5.92
N GLY A 27 -5.28 -10.95 5.06
CA GLY A 27 -6.71 -11.27 5.02
C GLY A 27 -7.57 -10.06 4.66
N THR A 28 -7.09 -9.23 3.74
CA THR A 28 -7.79 -8.02 3.28
C THR A 28 -8.48 -8.25 1.93
N ASP A 29 -9.29 -7.27 1.52
CA ASP A 29 -9.98 -7.24 0.21
C ASP A 29 -9.62 -5.95 -0.55
N ILE A 30 -8.32 -5.70 -0.70
CA ILE A 30 -7.79 -4.54 -1.41
C ILE A 30 -7.92 -4.78 -2.90
N ARG A 31 -8.53 -3.81 -3.58
CA ARG A 31 -8.68 -3.78 -5.03
C ARG A 31 -7.54 -3.01 -5.68
N ASN A 32 -7.21 -3.33 -6.93
CA ASN A 32 -6.19 -2.60 -7.70
C ASN A 32 -6.44 -1.10 -7.76
N CYS A 33 -7.69 -0.68 -7.97
CA CYS A 33 -8.05 0.74 -8.01
C CYS A 33 -7.78 1.44 -6.68
N GLN A 34 -7.96 0.75 -5.55
CA GLN A 34 -7.69 1.33 -4.23
C GLN A 34 -6.21 1.65 -4.04
N ILE A 35 -5.31 0.79 -4.50
CA ILE A 35 -3.87 1.06 -4.49
C ILE A 35 -3.53 2.23 -5.43
N TRP A 36 -4.11 2.26 -6.63
CA TRP A 36 -3.90 3.36 -7.56
C TRP A 36 -4.38 4.70 -6.97
N ASP A 37 -5.54 4.72 -6.32
CA ASP A 37 -6.07 5.90 -5.63
C ASP A 37 -5.12 6.37 -4.52
N TRP A 38 -4.59 5.43 -3.72
CA TRP A 38 -3.60 5.74 -2.68
C TRP A 38 -2.31 6.32 -3.25
N GLU A 39 -1.78 5.75 -4.34
CA GLU A 39 -0.55 6.23 -4.99
C GLU A 39 -0.70 7.63 -5.57
N ASN A 40 -1.88 7.95 -6.10
CA ASN A 40 -2.15 9.26 -6.70
C ASN A 40 -2.79 10.26 -5.73
N GLY A 41 -3.09 9.85 -4.50
CA GLY A 41 -3.64 10.73 -3.47
C GLY A 41 -5.13 11.05 -3.65
N TYR A 42 -5.85 10.27 -4.46
CA TYR A 42 -7.30 10.37 -4.61
C TYR A 42 -8.07 9.77 -3.42
N ARG A 43 -7.36 9.03 -2.56
CA ARG A 43 -7.93 8.42 -1.36
C ARG A 43 -6.93 8.46 -0.21
N THR A 44 -7.40 8.85 0.96
CA THR A 44 -6.64 8.75 2.22
C THR A 44 -6.48 7.29 2.63
N ILE A 45 -5.31 6.95 3.15
CA ILE A 45 -5.02 5.63 3.73
C ILE A 45 -5.49 5.64 5.19
N SER A 46 -6.27 4.63 5.59
CA SER A 46 -6.67 4.50 7.00
C SER A 46 -5.48 4.12 7.88
N GLU A 47 -5.52 4.40 9.18
CA GLU A 47 -4.44 3.98 10.11
C GLU A 47 -4.18 2.47 10.05
N LYS A 48 -5.25 1.67 9.90
CA LYS A 48 -5.16 0.21 9.74
C LYS A 48 -4.39 -0.17 8.46
N ASP A 49 -4.74 0.45 7.34
CA ASP A 49 -4.08 0.19 6.06
C ASP A 49 -2.63 0.70 6.06
N ALA A 50 -2.37 1.84 6.71
CA ALA A 50 -1.03 2.40 6.88
C ALA A 50 -0.13 1.46 7.68
N ALA A 51 -0.62 0.90 8.79
CA ALA A 51 0.11 -0.08 9.59
C ALA A 51 0.42 -1.35 8.79
N MET A 52 -0.55 -1.85 8.01
CA MET A 52 -0.37 -3.01 7.14
C MET A 52 0.68 -2.75 6.04
N LEU A 53 0.62 -1.60 5.37
CA LEU A 53 1.59 -1.22 4.34
C LEU A 53 3.00 -1.06 4.94
N ALA A 54 3.09 -0.46 6.13
CA ALA A 54 4.34 -0.29 6.86
C ALA A 54 4.99 -1.63 7.22
N ASP A 55 4.20 -2.56 7.73
CA ASP A 55 4.65 -3.93 8.02
C ASP A 55 5.11 -4.65 6.74
N TYR A 56 4.32 -4.60 5.66
CA TYR A 56 4.64 -5.26 4.39
C TYR A 56 5.97 -4.77 3.78
N PHE A 57 6.19 -3.46 3.79
CA PHE A 57 7.41 -2.86 3.24
C PHE A 57 8.57 -2.77 4.25
N ASN A 58 8.36 -3.23 5.49
CA ASN A 58 9.32 -3.11 6.59
C ASN A 58 9.83 -1.67 6.78
N VAL A 59 8.90 -0.72 6.87
CA VAL A 59 9.15 0.71 7.11
C VAL A 59 8.36 1.22 8.31
N SER A 60 8.63 2.43 8.79
CA SER A 60 7.85 3.03 9.89
C SER A 60 6.40 3.32 9.48
N GLY A 61 5.44 3.13 10.39
CA GLY A 61 4.02 3.48 10.17
C GLY A 61 3.80 4.94 9.78
N GLU A 62 4.61 5.86 10.32
CA GLU A 62 4.58 7.29 10.01
C GLU A 62 4.82 7.57 8.51
N THR A 63 5.43 6.63 7.78
CA THR A 63 5.65 6.74 6.32
C THR A 63 4.34 6.94 5.54
N PHE A 64 3.22 6.42 6.04
CA PHE A 64 1.92 6.47 5.35
C PHE A 64 0.89 7.38 6.02
N ILE A 65 1.28 8.09 7.08
CA ILE A 65 0.40 8.98 7.87
C ILE A 65 0.95 10.40 7.70
N SER A 66 0.51 11.10 6.64
CA SER A 66 0.80 12.52 6.39
C SER A 66 -0.45 13.27 5.97
#